data_AF-A0A8T2CZG0-F1
#
_entry.id   AF-A0A8T2CZG0-F1
#
_cell.length_a   1.000
_cell.length_b   1.000
_cell.length_c   1.000
_cell.angle_alpha   90.00
_cell.angle_beta   90.00
_cell.angle_gamma   90.00
#
_symmetry.space_group_name_H-M   'P 1'
#
loop_
_entity.id
_entity.type
_entity.pdbx_description
1 polymer ?
#
loop_
_entity_poly.entity_id
_entity_poly.type
_entity_poly.pdbx_seq_one_letter_code
_entity_poly.pdbx_strand_id
1 'polypeptide(L)'
;MMSDGGAPSRYVKLTKEQAPVDEIHPGELNQPIEVSHLAVHKCNECGQPLPENFEAPADEPWTTGIFGCTEDMNSFWLGLFCPSVLFGRVYETLSDEETSWKKACICHSIVVEGGLTAASMLACVPGIDPHTSFLIWEGLLFVWWMCGIYTGNVRQTLQRKYHLQNAPCDPCMVHCCLHFCAVCQEHREMKNRLSDNFVMPMTVINPPPVQEMSASGDRDQHHLNSVPVSHHSSDLEMRPL
;
A
#
# COMPACT_ATOMS: atom_id res chain seq x y z
N MET A 1 40.39 5.01 -23.97
CA MET A 1 40.62 3.59 -23.59
C MET A 1 40.76 3.52 -22.07
N MET A 2 40.16 2.49 -21.48
CA MET A 2 39.78 2.29 -20.07
C MET A 2 40.93 2.17 -19.03
N SER A 3 40.58 2.55 -17.78
CA SER A 3 40.79 1.91 -16.44
C SER A 3 42.10 1.20 -16.10
N ASP A 4 42.62 1.35 -14.87
CA ASP A 4 42.30 0.47 -13.72
C ASP A 4 43.15 0.73 -12.46
N GLY A 5 42.59 0.45 -11.28
CA GLY A 5 43.22 0.60 -9.97
C GLY A 5 43.98 -0.64 -9.49
N GLY A 6 44.56 -0.57 -8.29
CA GLY A 6 45.10 -1.75 -7.60
C GLY A 6 46.00 -1.43 -6.41
N ALA A 7 45.51 -1.66 -5.19
CA ALA A 7 46.37 -1.72 -4.01
C ALA A 7 47.40 -2.86 -4.18
N PRO A 8 48.68 -2.66 -3.82
CA PRO A 8 49.69 -3.68 -4.06
C PRO A 8 49.43 -4.89 -3.16
N SER A 9 49.14 -6.04 -3.77
CA SER A 9 49.02 -7.30 -3.05
C SER A 9 50.38 -7.65 -2.44
N ARG A 10 50.42 -7.70 -1.09
CA ARG A 10 51.62 -8.10 -0.37
C ARG A 10 51.69 -9.62 -0.34
N TYR A 11 52.41 -10.20 -1.30
CA TYR A 11 52.71 -11.63 -1.29
C TYR A 11 53.55 -11.98 -0.06
N VAL A 12 52.97 -12.74 0.87
CA VAL A 12 53.70 -13.34 1.98
C VAL A 12 54.33 -14.63 1.46
N LYS A 13 55.68 -14.67 1.45
CA LYS A 13 56.44 -15.84 1.04
C LYS A 13 56.33 -16.88 2.17
N LEU A 14 55.55 -17.93 1.94
CA LEU A 14 55.43 -19.04 2.88
C LEU A 14 56.75 -19.81 2.94
N THR A 15 57.50 -19.62 4.01
CA THR A 15 58.65 -20.48 4.35
C THR A 15 58.13 -21.77 4.96
N LYS A 16 58.73 -22.91 4.58
CA LYS A 16 58.29 -24.29 4.87
C LYS A 16 58.15 -24.64 6.37
N GLU A 17 58.53 -23.75 7.28
CA GLU A 17 58.69 -24.07 8.71
C GLU A 17 57.66 -23.42 9.64
N GLN A 18 56.57 -22.84 9.12
CA GLN A 18 55.55 -22.20 9.97
C GLN A 18 54.13 -22.66 9.64
N ALA A 19 53.82 -23.87 10.10
CA ALA A 19 52.56 -24.23 10.77
C ALA A 19 52.66 -25.70 11.23
N PRO A 20 52.18 -26.07 12.43
CA PRO A 20 51.83 -27.47 12.68
C PRO A 20 50.79 -27.86 11.64
N VAL A 21 51.02 -28.98 10.96
CA VAL A 21 50.01 -29.57 10.07
C VAL A 21 48.95 -30.13 11.01
N ASP A 22 47.91 -29.35 11.30
CA ASP A 22 46.71 -29.91 11.91
C ASP A 22 46.23 -31.03 10.98
N GLU A 23 46.02 -32.23 11.56
CA GLU A 23 45.56 -33.40 10.82
C GLU A 23 44.18 -33.12 10.25
N ILE A 24 44.10 -32.77 8.96
CA ILE A 24 42.83 -32.60 8.25
C ILE A 24 42.25 -34.00 8.03
N HIS A 25 41.19 -34.35 8.74
CA HIS A 25 40.55 -35.65 8.57
C HIS A 25 39.81 -35.72 7.22
N PRO A 26 39.92 -36.81 6.44
CA PRO A 26 39.23 -36.93 5.16
C PRO A 26 37.71 -36.84 5.33
N GLY A 27 37.12 -35.71 4.90
CA GLY A 27 35.68 -35.46 4.98
C GLY A 27 35.28 -34.15 5.63
N GLU A 28 36.14 -33.52 6.45
CA GLU A 28 35.82 -32.21 7.06
C GLU A 28 35.69 -31.10 6.02
N LEU A 29 36.48 -31.14 4.95
CA LEU A 29 36.42 -30.17 3.86
C LEU A 29 35.16 -30.29 2.98
N ASN A 30 34.41 -31.40 3.10
CA ASN A 30 33.16 -31.64 2.38
C ASN A 30 31.93 -31.32 3.24
N GLN A 31 32.10 -30.71 4.41
CA GLN A 31 30.96 -30.23 5.18
C GLN A 31 30.30 -29.04 4.46
N PRO A 32 28.96 -29.03 4.35
CA PRO A 32 28.25 -27.88 3.82
C PRO A 32 28.57 -26.66 4.67
N ILE A 33 29.12 -25.61 4.05
CA ILE A 33 29.32 -24.33 4.72
C ILE A 33 27.92 -23.72 4.91
N GLU A 34 27.49 -23.59 6.17
CA GLU A 34 26.27 -22.87 6.50
C GLU A 34 26.51 -21.37 6.31
N VAL A 35 26.22 -20.87 5.11
CA VAL A 35 26.32 -19.45 4.80
C VAL A 35 25.05 -18.78 5.33
N SER A 36 25.14 -18.09 6.46
CA SER A 36 24.03 -17.32 7.06
C SER A 36 23.37 -16.34 6.08
N HIS A 37 24.09 -15.90 5.05
CA HIS A 37 23.59 -15.06 3.96
C HIS A 37 22.63 -15.78 2.97
N LEU A 38 22.33 -17.07 3.16
CA LEU A 38 21.32 -17.79 2.36
C LEU A 38 19.92 -17.78 2.98
N ALA A 39 19.79 -17.48 4.27
CA ALA A 39 18.52 -17.36 4.99
C ALA A 39 17.96 -15.92 4.95
N VAL A 40 18.21 -15.19 3.86
CA VAL A 40 17.74 -13.81 3.70
C VAL A 40 16.27 -13.84 3.29
N HIS A 41 15.42 -13.14 4.05
CA HIS A 41 14.04 -12.90 3.66
C HIS A 41 14.01 -12.22 2.29
N LYS A 42 13.24 -12.76 1.36
CA LYS A 42 13.11 -12.23 0.00
C LYS A 42 11.72 -11.65 -0.21
N CYS A 43 11.64 -10.61 -1.02
CA CYS A 43 10.35 -10.09 -1.50
C CYS A 43 9.63 -11.18 -2.31
N ASN A 44 8.35 -11.40 -2.03
CA ASN A 44 7.53 -12.40 -2.73
C ASN A 44 7.27 -12.05 -4.20
N GLU A 45 7.32 -10.76 -4.57
CA GLU A 45 7.07 -10.32 -5.95
C GLU A 45 8.33 -10.25 -6.79
N CYS A 46 9.38 -9.60 -6.31
CA CYS A 46 10.61 -9.37 -7.07
C CYS A 46 11.78 -10.29 -6.69
N GLY A 47 11.65 -11.10 -5.64
CA GLY A 47 12.68 -12.04 -5.18
C GLY A 47 13.94 -11.39 -4.59
N GLN A 48 13.96 -10.05 -4.46
CA GLN A 48 15.10 -9.33 -3.93
C GLN A 48 15.28 -9.56 -2.41
N PRO A 49 16.51 -9.63 -1.91
CA PRO A 49 16.78 -9.69 -0.49
C PRO A 49 16.27 -8.44 0.20
N LEU A 50 15.44 -8.63 1.22
CA LEU A 50 14.92 -7.55 2.06
C LEU A 50 15.99 -7.13 3.07
N PRO A 51 16.11 -5.82 3.39
CA PRO A 51 16.98 -5.37 4.47
C PRO A 51 16.69 -6.08 5.80
N GLU A 52 17.69 -6.25 6.67
CA GLU A 52 17.49 -6.88 8.01
C GLU A 52 16.49 -6.10 8.89
N ASN A 53 16.37 -4.79 8.67
CA ASN A 53 15.40 -3.93 9.34
C ASN A 53 14.07 -3.80 8.58
N PHE A 54 13.84 -4.64 7.56
CA PHE A 54 12.55 -4.66 6.88
C PHE A 54 11.52 -5.30 7.80
N GLU A 55 10.69 -4.45 8.39
CA GLU A 55 9.43 -4.87 8.97
C GLU A 55 8.39 -4.80 7.85
N ALA A 56 7.71 -5.92 7.57
CA ALA A 56 6.55 -5.87 6.70
C ALA A 56 5.60 -4.80 7.27
N PRO A 57 4.96 -3.95 6.44
CA PRO A 57 4.04 -2.94 6.93
C PRO A 57 3.12 -3.58 7.96
N ALA A 58 3.26 -3.17 9.21
CA ALA A 58 2.55 -3.79 10.32
C ALA A 58 1.04 -3.69 10.04
N ASP A 59 0.27 -4.69 10.45
CA ASP A 59 -1.18 -4.67 10.35
C ASP A 59 -1.73 -3.49 11.17
N GLU A 60 -1.85 -2.32 10.54
CA GLU A 60 -2.32 -1.07 11.13
C GLU A 60 -3.74 -1.30 11.68
N PRO A 61 -4.02 -0.86 12.91
CA PRO A 61 -5.36 -0.95 13.43
C PRO A 61 -6.30 -0.03 12.63
N TRP A 62 -7.56 -0.44 12.53
CA TRP A 62 -8.63 0.42 12.04
C TRP A 62 -8.69 1.68 12.91
N THR A 63 -8.70 2.87 12.28
CA THR A 63 -8.96 4.13 13.00
C THR A 63 -10.45 4.33 13.28
N THR A 64 -11.28 3.60 12.55
CA THR A 64 -12.74 3.64 12.65
C THR A 64 -13.30 2.37 13.28
N GLY A 65 -14.23 2.53 14.23
CA GLY A 65 -14.90 1.40 14.87
C GLY A 65 -16.00 0.78 13.99
N ILE A 66 -16.15 -0.55 14.02
CA ILE A 66 -17.18 -1.28 13.27
C ILE A 66 -18.61 -0.80 13.63
N PHE A 67 -18.87 -0.51 14.90
CA PHE A 67 -20.16 0.03 15.37
C PHE A 67 -20.22 1.57 15.41
N GLY A 68 -19.18 2.25 14.93
CA GLY A 68 -19.08 3.72 14.96
C GLY A 68 -19.87 4.42 13.86
N CYS A 69 -20.93 3.81 13.31
CA CYS A 69 -21.64 4.36 12.13
C CYS A 69 -22.13 5.81 12.34
N THR A 70 -22.45 6.19 13.58
CA THR A 70 -22.95 7.54 13.93
C THR A 70 -21.85 8.57 14.16
N GLU A 71 -20.56 8.20 14.08
CA GLU A 71 -19.43 9.13 14.22
C GLU A 71 -19.37 10.14 13.06
N ASP A 72 -19.88 9.77 11.88
CA ASP A 72 -20.09 10.66 10.74
C ASP A 72 -21.57 10.61 10.32
N MET A 73 -22.34 11.63 10.71
CA MET A 73 -23.77 11.68 10.46
C MET A 73 -24.12 11.71 8.96
N ASN A 74 -23.26 12.28 8.12
CA ASN A 74 -23.50 12.30 6.68
C ASN A 74 -23.33 10.90 6.09
N SER A 75 -22.24 10.21 6.47
CA SER A 75 -22.02 8.82 6.07
C SER A 75 -23.07 7.89 6.67
N PHE A 76 -23.57 8.16 7.89
CA PHE A 76 -24.66 7.41 8.51
C PHE A 76 -25.95 7.48 7.67
N TRP A 77 -26.44 8.69 7.37
CA TRP A 77 -27.67 8.85 6.59
C TRP A 77 -27.53 8.33 5.17
N LEU A 78 -26.37 8.55 4.55
CA LEU A 78 -26.09 8.00 3.22
C LEU A 78 -26.05 6.48 3.24
N GLY A 79 -25.47 5.87 4.27
CA GLY A 79 -25.48 4.42 4.41
C GLY A 79 -26.88 3.87 4.67
N LEU A 80 -27.67 4.56 5.50
CA LEU A 80 -28.98 4.06 5.91
C LEU A 80 -29.96 4.02 4.73
N PHE A 81 -29.92 5.04 3.86
CA PHE A 81 -30.82 5.14 2.73
C PHE A 81 -30.22 4.65 1.41
N CYS A 82 -28.89 4.65 1.28
CA CYS A 82 -28.15 4.37 0.06
C CYS A 82 -26.82 3.63 0.33
N PRO A 83 -26.82 2.44 0.98
CA PRO A 83 -25.58 1.73 1.33
C PRO A 83 -24.73 1.38 0.11
N SER A 84 -25.37 1.08 -1.03
CA SER A 84 -24.66 0.82 -2.30
C SER A 84 -23.88 2.02 -2.83
N VAL A 85 -24.27 3.24 -2.47
CA VAL A 85 -23.50 4.44 -2.84
C VAL A 85 -22.23 4.52 -1.99
N LEU A 86 -22.29 4.26 -0.69
CA LEU A 86 -21.09 4.16 0.15
C LEU A 86 -20.13 3.10 -0.39
N PHE A 87 -20.64 1.91 -0.66
CA PHE A 87 -19.86 0.82 -1.23
C PHE A 87 -19.25 1.22 -2.58
N GLY A 88 -20.02 1.84 -3.47
CA GLY A 88 -19.52 2.34 -4.75
C GLY A 88 -18.36 3.33 -4.59
N ARG A 89 -18.42 4.24 -3.61
CA ARG A 89 -17.34 5.20 -3.32
C ARG A 89 -16.08 4.53 -2.77
N VAL A 90 -16.24 3.51 -1.92
CA VAL A 90 -15.13 2.68 -1.44
C VAL A 90 -14.48 1.97 -2.62
N TYR A 91 -15.29 1.31 -3.45
CA TYR A 91 -14.82 0.62 -4.64
C TYR A 91 -14.08 1.57 -5.60
N GLU A 92 -14.63 2.76 -5.87
CA GLU A 92 -14.02 3.77 -6.74
C GLU A 92 -12.59 4.14 -6.32
N THR A 93 -12.37 4.26 -5.02
CA THR A 93 -11.05 4.61 -4.47
C THR A 93 -10.06 3.46 -4.54
N LEU A 94 -10.56 2.23 -4.63
CA LEU A 94 -9.74 1.02 -4.73
C LEU A 94 -9.49 0.60 -6.18
N SER A 95 -10.38 0.99 -7.09
CA SER A 95 -10.26 0.67 -8.49
C SER A 95 -9.39 1.66 -9.25
N ASP A 96 -8.69 1.16 -10.27
CA ASP A 96 -8.02 2.00 -11.26
C ASP A 96 -9.05 2.82 -12.06
N GLU A 97 -8.65 4.00 -12.55
CA GLU A 97 -9.50 5.08 -13.08
C GLU A 97 -10.56 4.66 -14.13
N GLU A 98 -10.41 3.51 -14.80
CA GLU A 98 -11.35 3.05 -15.83
C GLU A 98 -12.67 2.46 -15.28
N THR A 99 -12.71 1.93 -14.06
CA THR A 99 -13.94 1.25 -13.60
C THR A 99 -14.89 2.20 -12.87
N SER A 100 -16.03 2.49 -13.51
CA SER A 100 -17.05 3.36 -12.93
C SER A 100 -17.68 2.75 -11.66
N TRP A 101 -17.64 3.51 -10.56
CA TRP A 101 -18.30 3.22 -9.28
C TRP A 101 -19.78 2.82 -9.42
N LYS A 102 -20.44 3.30 -10.47
CA LYS A 102 -21.83 2.97 -10.80
C LYS A 102 -22.02 1.48 -11.01
N LYS A 103 -21.05 0.79 -11.62
CA LYS A 103 -21.13 -0.67 -11.86
C LYS A 103 -21.12 -1.44 -10.54
N ALA A 104 -20.20 -1.08 -9.63
CA ALA A 104 -20.13 -1.66 -8.29
C ALA A 104 -21.39 -1.36 -7.47
N CYS A 105 -21.87 -0.12 -7.51
CA CYS A 105 -23.11 0.30 -6.84
C CYS A 105 -24.33 -0.48 -7.36
N ILE A 106 -24.51 -0.60 -8.69
CA ILE A 106 -25.64 -1.33 -9.27
C ILE A 106 -25.59 -2.81 -8.89
N CYS A 107 -24.40 -3.43 -8.99
CA CYS A 107 -24.21 -4.82 -8.60
C CYS A 107 -24.58 -5.03 -7.11
N HIS A 108 -24.05 -4.18 -6.23
CA HIS A 108 -24.33 -4.24 -4.80
C HIS A 108 -25.82 -4.07 -4.48
N SER A 109 -26.49 -3.09 -5.10
CA SER A 109 -27.94 -2.88 -4.93
C SER A 109 -28.76 -4.08 -5.34
N ILE A 110 -28.46 -4.71 -6.49
CA ILE A 110 -29.21 -5.87 -6.97
C ILE A 110 -29.09 -7.04 -6.00
N VAL A 111 -27.87 -7.29 -5.51
CA VAL A 111 -27.60 -8.48 -4.71
C VAL A 111 -28.09 -8.32 -3.26
N VAL A 112 -27.87 -7.16 -2.63
CA VAL A 112 -28.23 -6.92 -1.21
C VAL A 112 -29.69 -6.49 -1.09
N GLU A 113 -30.04 -5.34 -1.67
CA GLU A 113 -31.37 -4.76 -1.52
C GLU A 113 -32.42 -5.57 -2.30
N GLY A 114 -32.07 -6.01 -3.51
CA GLY A 114 -32.93 -6.89 -4.32
C GLY A 114 -33.17 -8.24 -3.64
N GLY A 115 -32.15 -8.83 -3.02
CA GLY A 115 -32.27 -10.07 -2.25
C GLY A 115 -33.21 -9.93 -1.05
N LEU A 116 -33.05 -8.86 -0.26
CA LEU A 116 -33.90 -8.59 0.91
C LEU A 116 -35.35 -8.30 0.52
N THR A 117 -35.56 -7.56 -0.58
CA THR A 117 -36.88 -7.28 -1.13
C THR A 117 -37.56 -8.58 -1.60
N ALA A 118 -36.83 -9.42 -2.33
CA ALA A 118 -37.34 -10.72 -2.79
C ALA A 118 -37.69 -11.64 -1.61
N ALA A 119 -36.84 -11.71 -0.58
CA ALA A 119 -37.10 -12.49 0.64
C ALA A 119 -38.39 -12.02 1.35
N SER A 120 -38.55 -10.71 1.49
CA SER A 120 -39.72 -10.10 2.16
C SER A 120 -41.01 -10.33 1.37
N MET A 121 -40.97 -10.19 0.04
CA MET A 121 -42.11 -10.48 -0.82
C MET A 121 -42.52 -11.94 -0.72
N LEU A 122 -41.55 -12.86 -0.76
CA LEU A 122 -41.82 -14.29 -0.66
C LEU A 122 -42.43 -14.69 0.68
N ALA A 123 -41.95 -14.10 1.78
CA ALA A 123 -42.49 -14.36 3.12
C ALA A 123 -43.97 -13.97 3.25
N CYS A 124 -44.45 -13.05 2.42
CA CYS A 124 -45.84 -12.57 2.43
C CYS A 124 -46.77 -13.36 1.50
N VAL A 125 -46.27 -14.28 0.66
CA VAL A 125 -47.12 -15.05 -0.28
C VAL A 125 -47.67 -16.30 0.42
N PRO A 126 -49.00 -16.37 0.69
CA PRO A 126 -49.60 -17.58 1.24
C PRO A 126 -49.66 -18.69 0.18
N GLY A 127 -49.41 -19.94 0.60
CA GLY A 127 -49.62 -21.12 -0.25
C GLY A 127 -48.40 -21.62 -1.03
N ILE A 128 -47.19 -21.19 -0.68
CA ILE A 128 -45.96 -21.77 -1.24
C ILE A 128 -45.74 -23.18 -0.65
N ASP A 129 -45.58 -24.17 -1.51
CA ASP A 129 -45.25 -25.54 -1.10
C ASP A 129 -43.94 -25.58 -0.28
N PRO A 130 -43.84 -26.44 0.76
CA PRO A 130 -42.68 -26.47 1.65
C PRO A 130 -41.36 -26.79 0.93
N HIS A 131 -41.40 -27.62 -0.11
CA HIS A 131 -40.21 -27.91 -0.94
C HIS A 131 -39.75 -26.69 -1.74
N THR A 132 -40.70 -25.95 -2.32
CA THR A 132 -40.42 -24.71 -3.05
C THR A 132 -39.90 -23.62 -2.10
N SER A 133 -40.49 -23.50 -0.91
CA SER A 133 -40.01 -22.58 0.12
C SER A 133 -38.56 -22.88 0.52
N PHE A 134 -38.22 -24.15 0.74
CA PHE A 134 -36.87 -24.58 1.08
C PHE A 134 -35.85 -24.19 0.00
N LEU A 135 -36.14 -24.50 -1.27
CA LEU A 135 -35.27 -24.14 -2.40
C LEU A 135 -35.06 -22.63 -2.54
N ILE A 136 -36.10 -21.84 -2.29
CA ILE A 136 -35.98 -20.39 -2.39
C ILE A 136 -35.14 -19.83 -1.23
N TRP A 137 -35.32 -20.32 0.00
CA TRP A 137 -34.48 -19.93 1.12
C TRP A 137 -33.01 -20.33 0.91
N GLU A 138 -32.75 -21.53 0.39
CA GLU A 138 -31.40 -21.96 -0.01
C GLU A 138 -30.79 -21.01 -1.04
N GLY A 139 -31.55 -20.66 -2.09
CA GLY A 139 -31.11 -19.70 -3.11
C GLY A 139 -30.81 -18.32 -2.55
N LEU A 140 -31.67 -17.80 -1.66
CA LEU A 140 -31.47 -16.50 -1.01
C LEU A 140 -30.24 -16.50 -0.10
N LEU A 141 -30.02 -17.58 0.67
CA LEU A 141 -28.81 -17.75 1.48
C LEU A 141 -27.55 -17.81 0.62
N PHE A 142 -27.59 -18.52 -0.51
CA PHE A 142 -26.47 -18.59 -1.44
C PHE A 142 -26.15 -17.23 -2.06
N VAL A 143 -27.17 -16.47 -2.49
CA VAL A 143 -27.00 -15.12 -3.02
C VAL A 143 -26.44 -14.17 -1.96
N TRP A 144 -26.95 -14.23 -0.71
CA TRP A 144 -26.42 -13.46 0.41
C TRP A 144 -24.95 -13.78 0.69
N TRP A 145 -24.59 -15.06 0.72
CA TRP A 145 -23.21 -15.51 0.92
C TRP A 145 -22.28 -14.98 -0.18
N MET A 146 -22.67 -15.11 -1.45
CA MET A 146 -21.89 -14.61 -2.58
C MET A 146 -21.70 -13.09 -2.52
N CYS A 147 -22.69 -12.36 -2.00
CA CYS A 147 -22.55 -10.94 -1.69
C CYS A 147 -21.49 -10.66 -0.63
N GLY A 148 -21.51 -11.44 0.47
CA GLY A 148 -20.52 -11.36 1.53
C GLY A 148 -19.09 -11.58 1.03
N ILE A 149 -18.89 -12.53 0.11
CA ILE A 149 -17.60 -12.75 -0.55
C ILE A 149 -17.22 -11.54 -1.41
N TYR A 150 -18.13 -11.06 -2.26
CA TYR A 150 -17.86 -9.94 -3.17
C TYR A 150 -17.46 -8.67 -2.40
N THR A 151 -18.24 -8.32 -1.39
CA THR A 151 -17.96 -7.16 -0.53
C THR A 151 -16.73 -7.37 0.36
N GLY A 152 -16.55 -8.59 0.90
CA GLY A 152 -15.35 -8.97 1.63
C GLY A 152 -14.06 -8.86 0.81
N ASN A 153 -14.08 -9.16 -0.49
CA ASN A 153 -12.92 -8.97 -1.37
C ASN A 153 -12.54 -7.49 -1.52
N VAL A 154 -13.55 -6.59 -1.54
CA VAL A 154 -13.31 -5.14 -1.56
C VAL A 154 -12.69 -4.69 -0.24
N ARG A 155 -13.22 -5.16 0.90
CA ARG A 155 -12.61 -4.93 2.22
C ARG A 155 -11.17 -5.44 2.29
N GLN A 156 -10.89 -6.64 1.79
CA GLN A 156 -9.52 -7.16 1.73
C GLN A 156 -8.61 -6.30 0.85
N THR A 157 -9.14 -5.74 -0.23
CA THR A 157 -8.38 -4.84 -1.10
C THR A 157 -8.08 -3.52 -0.39
N LEU A 158 -9.04 -2.99 0.37
CA LEU A 158 -8.82 -1.86 1.27
C LEU A 158 -7.75 -2.16 2.31
N GLN A 159 -7.85 -3.32 2.96
CA GLN A 159 -6.89 -3.77 3.97
C GLN A 159 -5.49 -3.93 3.39
N ARG A 160 -5.35 -4.54 2.20
CA ARG A 160 -4.04 -4.65 1.52
C ARG A 160 -3.49 -3.28 1.13
N LYS A 161 -4.34 -2.35 0.67
CA LYS A 161 -3.93 -1.01 0.24
C LYS A 161 -3.41 -0.15 1.40
N TYR A 162 -4.01 -0.28 2.57
CA TYR A 162 -3.68 0.53 3.75
C TYR A 162 -3.03 -0.29 4.88
N HIS A 163 -2.60 -1.52 4.59
CA HIS A 163 -2.02 -2.47 5.54
C HIS A 163 -2.86 -2.65 6.81
N LEU A 164 -4.18 -2.73 6.70
CA LEU A 164 -5.08 -2.82 7.85
C LEU A 164 -5.27 -4.26 8.34
N GLN A 165 -5.35 -4.42 9.66
CA GLN A 165 -5.61 -5.71 10.29
C GLN A 165 -6.99 -6.30 9.96
N ASN A 166 -7.14 -7.62 10.09
CA ASN A 166 -8.44 -8.29 10.09
C ASN A 166 -9.16 -8.06 11.42
N ALA A 167 -10.27 -7.32 11.39
CA ALA A 167 -11.11 -7.09 12.56
C ALA A 167 -12.57 -6.80 12.17
N PRO A 168 -13.56 -7.24 12.98
CA PRO A 168 -13.43 -8.10 14.16
C PRO A 168 -13.17 -9.58 13.83
N CYS A 169 -13.46 -10.01 12.60
CA CYS A 169 -13.21 -11.35 12.08
C CYS A 169 -12.82 -11.28 10.59
N ASP A 170 -12.82 -12.43 9.91
CA ASP A 170 -12.55 -12.50 8.46
C ASP A 170 -13.50 -11.58 7.66
N PRO A 171 -13.00 -10.86 6.64
CA PRO A 171 -13.78 -9.91 5.84
C PRO A 171 -15.11 -10.44 5.31
N CYS A 172 -15.18 -11.70 4.85
CA CYS A 172 -16.43 -12.27 4.36
C CYS A 172 -17.46 -12.40 5.49
N MET A 173 -17.04 -12.86 6.67
CA MET A 173 -17.92 -13.01 7.83
C MET A 173 -18.44 -11.66 8.33
N VAL A 174 -17.58 -10.63 8.31
CA VAL A 174 -17.97 -9.27 8.71
C VAL A 174 -19.12 -8.76 7.82
N HIS A 175 -19.05 -8.96 6.49
CA HIS A 175 -20.14 -8.57 5.61
C HIS A 175 -21.37 -9.49 5.67
N CYS A 176 -21.22 -10.77 6.01
CA CYS A 176 -22.36 -11.67 6.19
C CYS A 176 -23.21 -11.31 7.42
N CYS A 177 -22.60 -10.81 8.49
CA CYS A 177 -23.30 -10.55 9.77
C CYS A 177 -23.53 -9.07 10.05
N LEU A 178 -22.62 -8.20 9.61
CA LEU A 178 -22.57 -6.78 9.93
C LEU A 178 -22.45 -5.93 8.67
N HIS A 179 -23.10 -6.35 7.58
CA HIS A 179 -22.99 -5.75 6.25
C HIS A 179 -23.00 -4.22 6.24
N PHE A 180 -24.04 -3.62 6.83
CA PHE A 180 -24.20 -2.17 6.93
C PHE A 180 -23.04 -1.50 7.68
N CYS A 181 -22.68 -2.05 8.85
CA CYS A 181 -21.62 -1.51 9.69
C CYS A 181 -20.25 -1.59 9.01
N ALA A 182 -19.99 -2.68 8.30
CA ALA A 182 -18.76 -2.91 7.53
C ALA A 182 -18.58 -1.85 6.43
N VAL A 183 -19.62 -1.64 5.61
CA VAL A 183 -19.61 -0.66 4.53
C VAL A 183 -19.44 0.77 5.08
N CYS A 184 -20.11 1.10 6.19
CA CYS A 184 -19.92 2.39 6.85
C CYS A 184 -18.49 2.57 7.39
N GLN A 185 -17.94 1.54 8.06
CA GLN A 185 -16.57 1.58 8.58
C GLN A 185 -15.56 1.79 7.45
N GLU A 186 -15.64 1.01 6.37
CA GLU A 186 -14.73 1.13 5.21
C GLU A 186 -14.77 2.50 4.57
N HIS A 187 -15.97 3.06 4.42
CA HIS A 187 -16.12 4.39 3.87
C HIS A 187 -15.51 5.47 4.78
N ARG A 188 -15.73 5.39 6.10
CA ARG A 188 -15.12 6.34 7.05
C ARG A 188 -13.60 6.19 7.08
N GLU A 189 -13.09 4.96 7.10
CA GLU A 189 -11.65 4.69 7.11
C GLU A 189 -11.00 5.31 5.87
N MET A 190 -11.52 5.00 4.69
CA MET A 190 -11.07 5.58 3.42
C MET A 190 -11.10 7.11 3.45
N LYS A 191 -12.21 7.70 3.90
CA LYS A 191 -12.37 9.16 3.98
C LYS A 191 -11.32 9.81 4.88
N ASN A 192 -11.05 9.23 6.06
CA ASN A 192 -10.05 9.71 7.00
C ASN A 192 -8.64 9.65 6.39
N ARG A 193 -8.29 8.53 5.75
CA ARG A 193 -6.97 8.37 5.11
C ARG A 193 -6.78 9.33 3.93
N LEU A 194 -7.84 9.62 3.16
CA LEU A 194 -7.79 10.63 2.09
C LEU A 194 -7.56 12.04 2.64
N SER A 195 -8.22 12.41 3.75
CA SER A 195 -7.98 13.70 4.40
C SER A 195 -6.57 13.81 4.96
N ASP A 196 -6.02 12.74 5.55
CA ASP A 196 -4.66 12.76 6.11
C ASP A 196 -3.59 12.96 5.03
N ASN A 197 -3.77 12.31 3.87
CA ASN A 197 -2.88 12.49 2.72
C ASN A 197 -2.87 13.94 2.20
N PHE A 198 -4.00 14.65 2.26
CA PHE A 198 -4.06 16.07 1.86
C PHE A 198 -3.37 17.00 2.86
N VAL A 199 -3.31 16.62 4.14
CA VAL A 199 -2.80 17.48 5.22
C VAL A 199 -1.27 17.39 5.40
N MET A 200 -0.60 16.38 4.84
CA MET A 200 0.87 16.30 4.87
C MET A 200 1.49 17.48 4.08
N PRO A 201 2.16 18.46 4.73
CA PRO A 201 2.80 19.54 4.00
C PRO A 201 3.92 18.94 3.15
N MET A 202 3.88 19.20 1.83
CA MET A 202 4.96 18.84 0.92
C MET A 202 6.28 19.33 1.52
N THR A 203 7.16 18.41 1.89
CA THR A 203 8.48 18.76 2.41
C THR A 203 9.21 19.50 1.30
N VAL A 204 9.32 20.82 1.43
CA VAL A 204 10.15 21.64 0.53
C VAL A 204 11.59 21.24 0.79
N ILE A 205 12.08 20.28 -0.01
CA ILE A 205 13.50 19.96 -0.07
C ILE A 205 14.14 21.16 -0.76
N ASN A 206 14.68 22.08 0.04
CA ASN A 206 15.48 23.17 -0.52
C ASN A 206 16.68 22.54 -1.24
N PRO A 207 16.95 22.93 -2.51
CA PRO A 207 18.10 22.42 -3.22
C PRO A 207 19.38 22.77 -2.43
N PRO A 208 20.37 21.88 -2.39
CA PRO A 208 21.65 22.19 -1.75
C PRO A 208 22.23 23.46 -2.39
N PRO A 209 22.84 24.36 -1.59
CA PRO A 209 23.42 25.59 -2.12
C PRO A 209 24.42 25.24 -3.22
N VAL A 210 24.36 25.97 -4.33
CA VAL A 210 25.25 25.79 -5.47
C VAL A 210 26.69 25.88 -4.98
N GLN A 211 27.38 24.74 -4.97
CA GLN A 211 28.74 24.65 -4.49
C GLN A 211 29.66 25.07 -5.64
N GLU A 212 30.10 26.32 -5.63
CA GLU A 212 31.06 26.82 -6.61
C GLU A 212 32.44 26.21 -6.35
N MET A 213 32.98 25.47 -7.32
CA MET A 213 34.38 25.05 -7.31
C MET A 213 35.23 26.21 -7.85
N SER A 214 35.86 26.96 -6.95
CA SER A 214 36.92 27.89 -7.32
C SER A 214 38.19 27.11 -7.69
N ALA A 215 38.48 27.00 -8.99
CA ALA A 215 39.77 26.55 -9.48
C ALA A 215 40.77 27.71 -9.37
N SER A 216 41.34 27.88 -8.17
CA SER A 216 42.44 28.84 -7.94
C SER A 216 43.73 28.30 -8.54
N GLY A 217 43.93 28.58 -9.82
CA GLY A 217 45.26 28.59 -10.43
C GLY A 217 46.02 29.83 -9.95
N ASP A 218 47.14 29.57 -9.30
CA ASP A 218 48.20 30.47 -8.86
C ASP A 218 48.43 31.71 -9.75
N ARG A 219 48.52 32.92 -9.16
CA ARG A 219 49.35 34.04 -9.65
C ARG A 219 49.38 35.29 -8.75
N ASP A 220 50.60 35.75 -8.54
CA ASP A 220 51.06 36.93 -7.80
C ASP A 220 50.57 38.32 -8.27
N GLN A 221 50.52 39.22 -7.28
CA GLN A 221 50.82 40.68 -7.25
C GLN A 221 50.03 41.74 -8.07
N HIS A 222 49.34 42.61 -7.29
CA HIS A 222 49.36 44.10 -7.25
C HIS A 222 49.29 44.94 -8.55
N HIS A 223 48.23 45.78 -8.71
CA HIS A 223 48.31 47.27 -8.75
C HIS A 223 46.92 47.99 -8.92
N LEU A 224 46.60 48.85 -7.94
CA LEU A 224 45.92 50.19 -7.94
C LEU A 224 44.75 50.61 -8.87
N ASN A 225 43.70 51.15 -8.21
CA ASN A 225 43.00 52.46 -8.41
C ASN A 225 41.46 52.50 -8.65
N SER A 226 40.76 53.05 -7.64
CA SER A 226 39.66 54.05 -7.61
C SER A 226 38.31 53.89 -8.39
N VAL A 227 37.22 53.67 -7.63
CA VAL A 227 35.84 54.26 -7.54
C VAL A 227 34.99 54.60 -8.83
N PRO A 228 33.64 54.82 -8.75
CA PRO A 228 32.53 53.91 -9.06
C PRO A 228 31.66 54.33 -10.29
N VAL A 229 30.56 53.60 -10.60
CA VAL A 229 29.21 54.06 -11.10
C VAL A 229 28.53 53.17 -12.19
N SER A 230 27.23 52.91 -11.93
CA SER A 230 26.02 52.64 -12.76
C SER A 230 25.80 51.37 -13.61
N HIS A 231 24.72 50.66 -13.22
CA HIS A 231 23.57 50.11 -13.99
C HIS A 231 23.74 49.61 -15.44
N HIS A 232 23.29 48.37 -15.68
CA HIS A 232 22.13 48.13 -16.54
C HIS A 232 21.49 46.76 -16.25
N SER A 233 20.17 46.72 -16.07
CA SER A 233 19.39 45.49 -16.13
C SER A 233 19.14 45.11 -17.59
N SER A 234 18.98 43.83 -17.85
CA SER A 234 18.39 43.33 -19.09
C SER A 234 17.57 42.09 -18.78
N ASP A 235 16.26 42.30 -18.68
CA ASP A 235 15.23 41.26 -18.77
C ASP A 235 15.33 40.55 -20.12
N LEU A 236 15.24 39.21 -20.10
CA LEU A 236 15.01 38.40 -21.29
C LEU A 236 13.93 37.36 -20.96
N GLU A 237 12.74 37.66 -21.46
CA GLU A 237 11.50 36.91 -21.41
C GLU A 237 11.58 35.71 -22.38
N MET A 238 11.29 34.48 -21.91
CA MET A 238 11.19 33.29 -22.76
C MET A 238 9.74 33.01 -23.16
N ARG A 239 9.50 32.90 -24.48
CA ARG A 239 8.24 32.40 -25.05
C ARG A 239 8.30 30.88 -25.23
N PRO A 240 7.22 30.13 -24.93
CA PRO A 240 7.16 28.69 -25.17
C PRO A 240 6.69 28.35 -26.61
N LEU A 241 7.11 27.18 -27.09
CA LEU A 241 6.52 26.46 -28.24
C LEU A 241 5.39 25.55 -27.74
#